data_AF-I4HDI2-F1
#
_entry.id   AF-I4HDI2-F1
#
_cell.length_a   1.000
_cell.length_b   1.000
_cell.length_c   1.000
_cell.angle_alpha   90.00
_cell.angle_beta   90.00
_cell.angle_gamma   90.00
#
_symmetry.space_group_name_H-M   'P 1'
#
loop_
_entity.id
_entity.type
_entity.pdbx_description
1 polymer ?
#
loop_
_entity_poly.entity_id
_entity_poly.type
_entity_poly.pdbx_seq_one_letter_code
_entity_poly.pdbx_strand_id
1 'polypeptide(L)'
;MKVKVDTLIRPGSEELTKALDTGKYQAFFYAGHGIAAPNGGSLFLRLGEQLNGTELAQALVRNQVILTVFNACWGAYPAKSGQEMIPRSSLAEVLIHHGVPAVLAMRDAIADQEALSFIEVFTRSLLGFKDKEAQMSKLFPSPRVPIDEAVRIARQQLLTLYKYNQPAWTLPILYMHPEFDGQLLQTLDETQSPTVMPNISGTMPAAFLYYLDRPERKWSIRGGGMNIGRDMENDLQIAEKWVSKNHCRIICRKNADYPDYQYFLADFSRFGTFIYQDGHWKQVHNQEVPLESGLQIRFGSHQGQILAFVVE
;
A
#
# COMPACT_ATOMS: atom_id res chain seq x y z
N MET A 1 11.50 9.69 12.37
CA MET A 1 11.80 8.43 11.64
C MET A 1 13.27 8.45 11.25
N LYS A 2 14.01 7.38 11.54
CA LYS A 2 15.38 7.23 11.04
C LYS A 2 15.33 6.39 9.78
N VAL A 3 15.75 6.95 8.65
CA VAL A 3 15.93 6.20 7.40
C VAL A 3 17.37 5.74 7.36
N LYS A 4 17.58 4.45 7.14
CA LYS A 4 18.92 3.89 6.90
C LYS A 4 19.03 3.59 5.42
N VAL A 5 20.12 4.05 4.81
CA VAL A 5 20.46 3.75 3.42
C VAL A 5 21.78 2.99 3.46
N ASP A 6 21.77 1.80 2.87
CA ASP A 6 22.97 1.01 2.65
C ASP A 6 23.29 1.05 1.15
N THR A 7 24.42 1.65 0.79
CA THR A 7 24.80 1.88 -0.61
C THR A 7 25.85 0.87 -1.04
N LEU A 8 25.58 0.17 -2.13
CA LEU A 8 26.56 -0.68 -2.82
C LEU A 8 27.09 0.04 -4.05
N ILE A 9 28.42 0.20 -4.15
CA ILE A 9 29.06 0.88 -5.29
C ILE A 9 29.67 -0.16 -6.22
N ARG A 10 29.08 -0.32 -7.41
CA ARG A 10 29.46 -1.33 -8.41
C ARG A 10 29.51 -2.75 -7.83
N PRO A 11 28.44 -3.22 -7.17
CA PRO A 11 28.43 -4.54 -6.56
C PRO A 11 28.54 -5.66 -7.60
N GLY A 12 28.90 -6.85 -7.12
CA GLY A 12 28.59 -8.09 -7.82
C GLY A 12 27.18 -8.59 -7.57
N SER A 13 26.74 -9.59 -8.33
CA SER A 13 25.47 -10.28 -8.10
C SER A 13 25.46 -10.99 -6.75
N GLU A 14 26.57 -11.61 -6.35
CA GLU A 14 26.72 -12.24 -5.04
C GLU A 14 26.66 -11.22 -3.90
N GLU A 15 27.36 -10.08 -4.04
CA GLU A 15 27.36 -9.01 -3.05
C GLU A 15 25.97 -8.39 -2.89
N LEU A 16 25.29 -8.13 -4.01
CA LEU A 16 23.91 -7.66 -4.03
C LEU A 16 22.97 -8.65 -3.35
N THR A 17 23.07 -9.94 -3.70
CA THR A 17 22.22 -10.99 -3.12
C THR A 17 22.46 -11.10 -1.62
N LYS A 18 23.72 -11.11 -1.19
CA LYS A 18 24.10 -11.14 0.23
C LYS A 18 23.58 -9.93 0.99
N ALA A 19 23.65 -8.73 0.39
CA ALA A 19 23.10 -7.54 1.00
C ALA A 19 21.58 -7.66 1.17
N LEU A 20 20.86 -8.08 0.13
CA LEU A 20 19.41 -8.29 0.19
C LEU A 20 19.01 -9.34 1.22
N ASP A 21 19.74 -10.46 1.31
CA ASP A 21 19.45 -11.57 2.23
C ASP A 21 19.75 -11.24 3.69
N THR A 22 20.71 -10.35 3.95
CA THR A 22 21.08 -9.93 5.31
C THR A 22 20.35 -8.67 5.76
N GLY A 23 19.94 -7.85 4.81
CA GLY A 23 19.17 -6.64 5.04
C GLY A 23 17.67 -6.91 5.14
N LYS A 24 16.95 -5.96 5.73
CA LYS A 24 15.48 -5.93 5.72
C LYS A 24 15.03 -4.66 5.02
N TYR A 25 15.18 -4.64 3.70
CA TYR A 25 14.91 -3.45 2.88
C TYR A 25 13.45 -3.39 2.45
N GLN A 26 12.81 -2.23 2.65
CA GLN A 26 11.47 -1.98 2.11
C GLN A 26 11.54 -1.49 0.66
N ALA A 27 12.64 -0.83 0.30
CA ALA A 27 12.84 -0.30 -1.03
C ALA A 27 14.24 -0.62 -1.58
N PHE A 28 14.31 -0.86 -2.88
CA PHE A 28 15.54 -1.04 -3.64
C PHE A 28 15.69 0.07 -4.68
N PHE A 29 16.83 0.76 -4.69
CA PHE A 29 17.12 1.83 -5.64
C PHE A 29 18.31 1.42 -6.51
N TYR A 30 18.11 1.42 -7.82
CA TYR A 30 19.15 1.21 -8.81
C TYR A 30 19.38 2.49 -9.59
N ALA A 31 20.63 2.93 -9.66
CA ALA A 31 21.08 4.04 -10.49
C ALA A 31 22.25 3.55 -11.34
N GLY A 32 22.08 3.58 -12.67
CA GLY A 32 23.07 3.03 -13.58
C GLY A 32 22.52 2.83 -14.99
N HIS A 33 23.15 1.93 -15.74
CA HIS A 33 22.77 1.64 -17.11
C HIS A 33 21.91 0.39 -17.20
N GLY A 34 20.96 0.40 -18.13
CA GLY A 34 20.15 -0.75 -18.48
C GLY A 34 19.94 -0.83 -19.98
N ILE A 35 19.72 -2.04 -20.47
CA ILE A 35 19.29 -2.30 -21.85
C ILE A 35 18.02 -3.14 -21.85
N ALA A 36 17.15 -2.91 -22.84
CA ALA A 36 15.97 -3.74 -23.05
C ALA A 36 16.37 -5.13 -23.57
N ALA A 37 15.78 -6.17 -23.00
CA ALA A 37 16.00 -7.57 -23.35
C ALA A 37 14.77 -8.39 -22.94
N PRO A 38 14.47 -9.54 -23.57
CA PRO A 38 13.22 -10.28 -23.36
C PRO A 38 12.92 -10.65 -21.91
N ASN A 39 13.95 -10.85 -21.08
CA ASN A 39 13.83 -11.33 -19.69
C ASN A 39 13.78 -10.19 -18.66
N GLY A 40 13.17 -9.06 -19.03
CA GLY A 40 13.09 -7.88 -18.17
C GLY A 40 14.31 -6.98 -18.28
N GLY A 41 14.96 -6.95 -19.44
CA GLY A 41 16.19 -6.18 -19.62
C GLY A 41 17.42 -6.79 -18.96
N SER A 42 18.50 -6.02 -19.04
CA SER A 42 19.77 -6.33 -18.39
C SER A 42 20.32 -5.08 -17.73
N LEU A 43 20.62 -5.18 -16.43
CA LEU A 43 21.20 -4.12 -15.61
C LEU A 43 22.70 -4.36 -15.46
N PHE A 44 23.48 -3.31 -15.63
CA PHE A 44 24.93 -3.39 -15.46
C PHE A 44 25.27 -3.17 -13.98
N LEU A 45 25.88 -4.17 -13.33
CA LEU A 45 26.29 -4.06 -11.93
C LEU A 45 27.73 -3.56 -11.83
N ARG A 46 28.63 -4.21 -12.57
CA ARG A 46 30.04 -3.84 -12.74
C ARG A 46 30.57 -4.34 -14.08
N LEU A 47 31.83 -4.05 -14.37
CA LEU A 47 32.43 -4.44 -15.65
C LEU A 47 32.36 -5.96 -15.84
N GLY A 48 31.73 -6.40 -16.93
CA GLY A 48 31.57 -7.80 -17.28
C GLY A 48 30.46 -8.55 -16.52
N GLU A 49 29.72 -7.89 -15.63
CA GLU A 49 28.66 -8.52 -14.85
C GLU A 49 27.33 -7.78 -15.01
N GLN A 50 26.33 -8.55 -15.43
CA GLN A 50 24.98 -8.09 -15.74
C GLN A 50 23.97 -8.93 -14.96
N LEU A 51 22.85 -8.34 -14.61
CA LEU A 51 21.75 -9.01 -13.93
C LEU A 51 20.46 -8.76 -14.72
N ASN A 52 19.74 -9.82 -15.08
CA ASN A 52 18.48 -9.67 -15.78
C ASN A 52 17.30 -9.45 -14.81
N GLY A 53 16.20 -8.93 -15.33
CA GLY A 53 15.02 -8.63 -14.52
C GLY A 53 14.41 -9.84 -13.82
N THR A 54 14.47 -11.02 -14.45
CA THR A 54 13.92 -12.26 -13.87
C THR A 54 14.72 -12.69 -12.65
N GLU A 55 16.05 -12.71 -12.74
CA GLU A 55 16.96 -13.04 -11.62
C GLU A 55 16.81 -12.03 -10.48
N LEU A 56 16.78 -10.73 -10.82
CA LEU A 56 16.59 -9.68 -9.84
C LEU A 56 15.24 -9.81 -9.12
N ALA A 57 14.16 -10.10 -9.84
CA ALA A 57 12.83 -10.26 -9.25
C ALA A 57 12.80 -11.37 -8.20
N GLN A 58 13.47 -12.51 -8.45
CA GLN A 58 13.57 -13.60 -7.46
C GLN A 58 14.23 -13.13 -6.16
N ALA A 59 15.34 -12.39 -6.26
CA ALA A 59 16.03 -11.87 -5.09
C ALA A 59 15.19 -10.83 -4.33
N LEU A 60 14.48 -9.95 -5.03
CA LEU A 60 13.64 -8.91 -4.43
C LEU A 60 12.41 -9.48 -3.72
N VAL A 61 11.70 -10.41 -4.38
CA VAL A 61 10.47 -11.03 -3.85
C VAL A 61 10.77 -11.91 -2.65
N ARG A 62 11.84 -12.72 -2.73
CA ARG A 62 12.31 -13.53 -1.58
C ARG A 62 12.58 -12.68 -0.34
N ASN A 63 13.10 -11.47 -0.54
CA ASN A 63 13.44 -10.53 0.53
C ASN A 63 12.34 -9.50 0.81
N GLN A 64 11.13 -9.70 0.26
CA GLN A 64 9.94 -8.89 0.53
C GLN A 64 10.15 -7.39 0.26
N VAL A 65 10.95 -7.04 -0.75
CA VAL A 65 11.11 -5.65 -1.17
C VAL A 65 9.80 -5.18 -1.82
N ILE A 66 9.27 -4.06 -1.32
CA ILE A 66 7.96 -3.52 -1.72
C ILE A 66 8.09 -2.63 -2.94
N LEU A 67 9.03 -1.68 -2.88
CA LEU A 67 9.25 -0.69 -3.93
C LEU A 67 10.61 -0.88 -4.57
N THR A 68 10.64 -0.91 -5.90
CA THR A 68 11.88 -0.81 -6.65
C THR A 68 11.89 0.43 -7.52
N VAL A 69 13.00 1.15 -7.52
CA VAL A 69 13.17 2.40 -8.28
C VAL A 69 14.38 2.24 -9.19
N PHE A 70 14.14 2.26 -10.49
CA PHE A 70 15.16 2.21 -11.52
C PHE A 70 15.35 3.57 -12.13
N ASN A 71 16.35 4.29 -11.64
CA ASN A 71 16.90 5.47 -12.29
C ASN A 71 17.92 5.04 -13.36
N ALA A 72 17.41 4.31 -14.35
CA ALA A 72 18.15 3.78 -15.47
C ALA A 72 17.29 3.88 -16.72
N CYS A 73 17.92 4.12 -17.87
CA CYS A 73 17.22 4.21 -19.15
C CYS A 73 16.50 2.89 -19.45
N TRP A 74 15.35 2.98 -20.13
CA TRP A 74 14.63 1.85 -20.73
C TRP A 74 14.04 0.81 -19.77
N GLY A 75 14.01 1.04 -18.45
CA GLY A 75 13.44 0.10 -17.50
C GLY A 75 11.92 -0.14 -17.68
N ALA A 76 11.20 0.83 -18.24
CA ALA A 76 9.78 0.70 -18.60
C ALA A 76 9.56 0.51 -20.11
N TYR A 77 10.60 0.16 -20.87
CA TYR A 77 10.53 -0.03 -22.31
C TYR A 77 10.65 -1.52 -22.67
N PRO A 78 9.65 -2.12 -23.35
CA PRO A 78 9.73 -3.52 -23.74
C PRO A 78 10.83 -3.79 -24.78
N ALA A 79 11.36 -5.01 -24.77
CA ALA A 79 12.29 -5.49 -25.78
C ALA A 79 11.63 -5.62 -27.16
N LYS A 80 12.44 -5.67 -28.21
CA LYS A 80 11.99 -5.85 -29.59
C LYS A 80 12.45 -7.18 -30.17
N SER A 81 11.59 -7.77 -31.00
CA SER A 81 11.93 -8.86 -31.90
C SER A 81 11.68 -8.37 -33.33
N GLY A 82 12.76 -8.00 -34.05
CA GLY A 82 12.63 -7.31 -35.33
C GLY A 82 11.94 -5.95 -35.18
N GLN A 83 10.78 -5.79 -35.82
CA GLN A 83 9.97 -4.55 -35.74
C GLN A 83 8.88 -4.60 -34.66
N GLU A 84 8.65 -5.77 -34.05
CA GLU A 84 7.59 -5.95 -33.06
C GLU A 84 8.10 -5.80 -31.63
N MET A 85 7.27 -5.21 -30.76
CA MET A 85 7.53 -5.14 -29.32
C MET A 85 7.14 -6.48 -28.69
N ILE A 86 8.04 -7.05 -27.89
CA ILE A 86 7.76 -8.26 -27.12
C ILE A 86 6.89 -7.85 -25.92
N PRO A 87 5.64 -8.32 -25.80
CA PRO A 87 4.78 -7.95 -24.68
C PRO A 87 5.37 -8.40 -23.35
N ARG A 88 5.17 -7.62 -22.28
CA ARG A 88 5.58 -7.97 -20.90
C ARG A 88 7.07 -8.24 -20.71
N SER A 89 7.92 -7.61 -21.54
CA SER A 89 9.37 -7.83 -21.52
C SER A 89 10.17 -6.68 -20.92
N SER A 90 9.53 -5.55 -20.59
CA SER A 90 10.22 -4.49 -19.86
C SER A 90 10.59 -4.95 -18.45
N LEU A 91 11.64 -4.36 -17.88
CA LEU A 91 12.07 -4.65 -16.52
C LEU A 91 10.92 -4.48 -15.52
N ALA A 92 10.17 -3.38 -15.63
CA ALA A 92 9.05 -3.12 -14.74
C ALA A 92 7.93 -4.17 -14.86
N GLU A 93 7.54 -4.55 -16.07
CA GLU A 93 6.51 -5.58 -16.29
C GLU A 93 6.95 -6.94 -15.73
N VAL A 94 8.21 -7.33 -15.95
CA VAL A 94 8.76 -8.60 -15.45
C VAL A 94 8.78 -8.63 -13.93
N LEU A 95 9.24 -7.57 -13.27
CA LEU A 95 9.27 -7.51 -11.81
C LEU A 95 7.87 -7.59 -11.19
N ILE A 96 6.90 -6.84 -11.73
CA ILE A 96 5.50 -6.90 -11.28
C ILE A 96 4.92 -8.30 -11.49
N HIS A 97 5.15 -8.90 -12.66
CA HIS A 97 4.67 -10.24 -12.98
C HIS A 97 5.22 -11.31 -12.01
N HIS A 98 6.45 -11.12 -11.53
CA HIS A 98 7.06 -12.03 -10.56
C HIS A 98 6.71 -11.72 -9.10
N GLY A 99 5.95 -10.67 -8.82
CA GLY A 99 5.38 -10.40 -7.50
C GLY A 99 6.01 -9.23 -6.74
N VAL A 100 6.84 -8.40 -7.37
CA VAL A 100 7.27 -7.13 -6.76
C VAL A 100 6.03 -6.21 -6.70
N PRO A 101 5.65 -5.63 -5.54
CA PRO A 101 4.41 -4.85 -5.42
C PRO A 101 4.38 -3.55 -6.23
N ALA A 102 5.49 -2.82 -6.27
CA ALA A 102 5.60 -1.56 -7.00
C ALA A 102 6.98 -1.40 -7.67
N VAL A 103 6.97 -0.98 -8.93
CA VAL A 103 8.17 -0.74 -9.73
C VAL A 103 8.06 0.61 -10.43
N LEU A 104 8.99 1.51 -10.12
CA LEU A 104 9.14 2.80 -10.77
C LEU A 104 10.35 2.76 -11.70
N ALA A 105 10.13 2.94 -13.00
CA ALA A 105 11.21 2.84 -13.99
C ALA A 105 11.06 3.89 -15.10
N MET A 106 12.17 4.27 -15.73
CA MET A 106 12.15 5.25 -16.81
C MET A 106 11.73 4.62 -18.14
N ARG A 107 10.81 5.27 -18.86
CA ARG A 107 10.38 4.87 -20.21
C ARG A 107 11.47 5.05 -21.26
N ASP A 108 12.33 6.05 -21.08
CA ASP A 108 13.38 6.45 -22.00
C ASP A 108 14.56 7.03 -21.19
N ALA A 109 15.61 7.50 -21.88
CA ALA A 109 16.71 8.24 -21.27
C ALA A 109 16.21 9.54 -20.62
N ILE A 110 16.72 9.80 -19.42
CA ILE A 110 16.48 11.01 -18.62
C ILE A 110 17.83 11.67 -18.31
N ALA A 111 17.89 13.00 -18.32
CA ALA A 111 19.13 13.70 -17.97
C ALA A 111 19.39 13.62 -16.46
N ASP A 112 20.67 13.56 -16.06
CA ASP A 112 21.08 13.39 -14.67
C ASP A 112 20.42 14.41 -13.72
N GLN A 113 20.38 15.69 -14.12
CA GLN A 113 19.81 16.75 -13.29
C GLN A 113 18.29 16.60 -13.09
N GLU A 114 17.58 16.11 -14.10
CA GLU A 114 16.13 15.87 -14.05
C GLU A 114 15.84 14.65 -13.19
N ALA A 115 16.61 13.59 -13.37
CA ALA A 115 16.52 12.38 -12.56
C ALA A 115 16.78 12.65 -11.07
N LEU A 116 17.81 13.44 -10.75
CA LEU A 116 18.10 13.86 -9.38
C LEU A 116 16.95 14.68 -8.80
N SER A 117 16.46 15.68 -9.53
CA SER A 117 15.33 16.52 -9.09
C SER A 117 14.07 15.69 -8.82
N PHE A 118 13.82 14.69 -9.68
CA PHE A 118 12.71 13.76 -9.50
C PHE A 118 12.88 12.92 -8.23
N ILE A 119 14.02 12.23 -8.06
CA ILE A 119 14.26 11.34 -6.92
C ILE A 119 14.24 12.12 -5.60
N GLU A 120 14.77 13.35 -5.58
CA GLU A 120 14.76 14.20 -4.40
C GLU A 120 13.33 14.52 -3.94
N VAL A 121 12.46 14.97 -4.86
CA VAL A 121 11.06 15.26 -4.51
C VAL A 121 10.28 13.99 -4.21
N PHE A 122 10.46 12.95 -5.02
CA PHE A 122 9.80 11.66 -4.83
C PHE A 122 10.08 11.08 -3.44
N THR A 123 11.36 10.99 -3.05
CA THR A 123 11.74 10.45 -1.74
C THR A 123 11.30 11.34 -0.58
N ARG A 124 11.33 12.68 -0.74
CA ARG A 124 10.80 13.60 0.27
C ARG A 124 9.31 13.44 0.52
N SER A 125 8.51 13.39 -0.56
CA SER A 125 7.06 13.19 -0.45
C SER A 125 6.74 11.82 0.14
N LEU A 126 7.40 10.77 -0.35
CA LEU A 126 7.21 9.40 0.11
C LEU A 126 7.51 9.23 1.61
N LEU A 127 8.56 9.89 2.10
CA LEU A 127 9.03 9.74 3.48
C LEU A 127 8.50 10.83 4.43
N GLY A 128 7.81 11.85 3.91
CA GLY A 128 7.25 12.96 4.68
C GLY A 128 8.33 13.83 5.33
N PHE A 129 9.46 14.06 4.64
CA PHE A 129 10.51 14.93 5.16
C PHE A 129 10.06 16.40 5.13
N LYS A 130 10.23 17.12 6.26
CA LYS A 130 10.00 18.56 6.34
C LYS A 130 11.26 19.31 5.96
N ASP A 131 11.15 20.27 5.04
CA ASP A 131 12.25 21.17 4.71
C ASP A 131 12.56 22.09 5.89
N LYS A 132 13.83 22.18 6.30
CA LYS A 132 14.29 23.18 7.27
C LYS A 132 14.49 24.57 6.65
N GLU A 133 14.65 24.68 5.33
CA GLU A 133 15.05 25.93 4.65
C GLU A 133 14.26 26.28 3.37
N ALA A 134 13.42 25.40 2.83
CA ALA A 134 12.74 25.70 1.57
C ALA A 134 11.55 26.64 1.79
N GLN A 135 11.61 27.82 1.17
CA GLN A 135 10.51 28.79 1.12
C GLN A 135 9.22 28.21 0.46
N MET A 136 9.34 27.08 -0.23
CA MET A 136 8.23 26.25 -0.75
C MET A 136 7.50 25.40 0.30
N SER A 137 8.05 25.28 1.52
CA SER A 137 7.50 24.51 2.66
C SER A 137 6.14 25.04 3.16
N LYS A 138 5.77 26.28 2.82
CA LYS A 138 4.49 26.88 3.25
C LYS A 138 3.26 26.37 2.50
N LEU A 139 3.40 25.71 1.34
CA LEU A 139 2.23 25.27 0.57
C LEU A 139 1.78 23.83 0.87
N PHE A 140 2.68 22.97 1.34
CA PHE A 140 2.39 21.55 1.57
C PHE A 140 3.11 21.03 2.82
N PRO A 141 2.52 21.12 4.02
CA PRO A 141 2.97 20.31 5.14
C PRO A 141 2.71 18.86 4.73
N SER A 142 3.74 18.14 4.28
CA SER A 142 3.51 16.85 3.61
C SER A 142 3.51 15.72 4.63
N PRO A 143 2.33 15.17 5.02
CA PRO A 143 2.30 13.82 5.58
C PRO A 143 2.93 12.84 4.59
N ARG A 144 3.33 11.65 5.05
CA ARG A 144 3.73 10.60 4.12
C ARG A 144 2.56 10.31 3.19
N VAL A 145 2.86 10.18 1.91
CA VAL A 145 1.86 9.87 0.89
C VAL A 145 2.14 8.52 0.24
N PRO A 146 1.12 7.84 -0.31
CA PRO A 146 1.29 6.66 -1.14
C PRO A 146 2.28 6.88 -2.30
N ILE A 147 2.84 5.78 -2.83
CA ILE A 147 3.87 5.80 -3.88
C ILE A 147 3.39 6.52 -5.14
N ASP A 148 2.17 6.27 -5.60
CA ASP A 148 1.59 6.91 -6.78
C ASP A 148 1.41 8.42 -6.58
N GLU A 149 0.98 8.85 -5.40
CA GLU A 149 0.92 10.26 -5.05
C GLU A 149 2.31 10.92 -4.99
N ALA A 150 3.30 10.24 -4.42
CA ALA A 150 4.69 10.72 -4.43
C ALA A 150 5.23 10.88 -5.87
N VAL A 151 4.93 9.93 -6.76
CA VAL A 151 5.28 10.02 -8.19
C VAL A 151 4.56 11.20 -8.84
N ARG A 152 3.27 11.40 -8.57
CA ARG A 152 2.49 12.54 -9.09
C ARG A 152 3.11 13.87 -8.69
N ILE A 153 3.47 14.04 -7.42
CA ILE A 153 4.10 15.28 -6.90
C ILE A 153 5.45 15.50 -7.57
N ALA A 154 6.29 14.47 -7.67
CA ALA A 154 7.60 14.58 -8.31
C ALA A 154 7.50 14.92 -9.81
N ARG A 155 6.55 14.35 -10.54
CA ARG A 155 6.27 14.72 -11.94
C ARG A 155 5.80 16.17 -12.08
N GLN A 156 4.94 16.65 -11.17
CA GLN A 156 4.50 18.05 -11.14
C GLN A 156 5.68 19.01 -10.91
N GLN A 157 6.65 18.63 -10.06
CA GLN A 157 7.85 19.43 -9.87
C GLN A 157 8.69 19.49 -11.15
N LEU A 158 8.91 18.36 -11.82
CA LEU A 158 9.64 18.34 -13.09
C LEU A 158 8.99 19.25 -14.12
N LEU A 159 7.66 19.19 -14.25
CA LEU A 159 6.90 20.05 -15.16
C LEU A 159 7.10 21.54 -14.83
N THR A 160 7.13 21.90 -13.54
CA THR A 160 7.33 23.28 -13.07
C THR A 160 8.73 23.80 -13.39
N LEU A 161 9.75 23.00 -13.08
CA LEU A 161 11.17 23.36 -13.22
C LEU A 161 11.62 23.39 -14.68
N TYR A 162 11.30 22.35 -15.45
CA TYR A 162 11.84 22.14 -16.80
C TYR A 162 10.88 22.56 -17.92
N LYS A 163 9.65 22.98 -17.57
CA LYS A 163 8.60 23.42 -18.50
C LYS A 163 8.06 22.29 -19.38
N TYR A 164 6.90 22.55 -19.98
CA TYR A 164 6.14 21.57 -20.74
C TYR A 164 6.89 20.94 -21.93
N ASN A 165 7.78 21.71 -22.58
CA ASN A 165 8.50 21.27 -23.77
C ASN A 165 9.61 20.24 -23.49
N GLN A 166 10.00 20.06 -22.23
CA GLN A 166 10.91 19.02 -21.78
C GLN A 166 10.09 17.83 -21.27
N PRO A 167 10.02 16.69 -21.98
CA PRO A 167 9.12 15.59 -21.65
C PRO A 167 9.57 14.77 -20.43
N ALA A 168 10.57 15.24 -19.66
CA ALA A 168 11.14 14.55 -18.51
C ALA A 168 10.09 14.09 -17.49
N TRP A 169 9.05 14.91 -17.26
CA TRP A 169 7.94 14.55 -16.35
C TRP A 169 7.12 13.33 -16.81
N THR A 170 7.20 12.96 -18.09
CA THR A 170 6.51 11.78 -18.66
C THR A 170 7.33 10.50 -18.59
N LEU A 171 8.62 10.59 -18.24
CA LEU A 171 9.56 9.46 -18.31
C LEU A 171 9.43 8.47 -17.14
N PRO A 172 9.31 8.90 -15.86
CA PRO A 172 9.19 7.95 -14.76
C PRO A 172 7.81 7.30 -14.83
N ILE A 173 7.73 5.99 -15.04
CA ILE A 173 6.49 5.20 -15.10
C ILE A 173 6.41 4.31 -13.87
N LEU A 174 5.30 4.43 -13.14
CA LEU A 174 4.97 3.56 -12.03
C LEU A 174 4.11 2.40 -12.52
N TYR A 175 4.56 1.18 -12.28
CA TYR A 175 3.74 -0.01 -12.31
C TYR A 175 3.47 -0.44 -10.87
N MET A 176 2.25 -0.83 -10.59
CA MET A 176 1.81 -1.21 -9.25
C MET A 176 0.81 -2.34 -9.35
N HIS A 177 0.95 -3.34 -8.46
CA HIS A 177 -0.02 -4.43 -8.38
C HIS A 177 -1.41 -3.86 -8.01
N PRO A 178 -2.51 -4.26 -8.67
CA PRO A 178 -3.84 -3.68 -8.44
C PRO A 178 -4.36 -3.80 -7.00
N GLU A 179 -3.88 -4.79 -6.26
CA GLU A 179 -4.27 -5.05 -4.87
C GLU A 179 -3.35 -4.38 -3.84
N PHE A 180 -2.27 -3.73 -4.30
CA PHE A 180 -1.37 -3.00 -3.41
C PHE A 180 -1.88 -1.55 -3.23
N ASP A 181 -1.98 -1.11 -1.97
CA ASP A 181 -2.52 0.20 -1.59
C ASP A 181 -1.56 1.38 -1.78
N GLY A 182 -0.34 1.09 -2.26
CA GLY A 182 0.70 2.09 -2.51
C GLY A 182 1.44 2.56 -1.26
N GLN A 183 1.18 2.02 -0.07
CA GLN A 183 1.87 2.42 1.16
C GLN A 183 3.24 1.72 1.26
N LEU A 184 4.34 2.47 1.13
CA LEU A 184 5.68 1.88 1.28
C LEU A 184 5.98 1.45 2.71
N LEU A 185 5.62 2.32 3.65
CA LEU A 185 5.67 2.03 5.07
C LEU A 185 4.23 1.88 5.48
N GLN A 186 3.88 0.76 6.12
CA GLN A 186 2.70 0.77 6.94
C GLN A 186 2.86 1.97 7.88
N THR A 187 1.95 2.92 7.79
CA THR A 187 1.62 3.69 8.97
C THR A 187 1.26 2.62 9.98
N LEU A 188 2.21 2.34 10.88
CA LEU A 188 1.85 2.24 12.28
C LEU A 188 1.17 3.58 12.55
N ASP A 189 -0.09 3.69 12.14
CA ASP A 189 -1.03 4.50 12.86
C ASP A 189 -0.70 4.21 14.32
N GLU A 190 -0.57 5.24 15.13
CA GLU A 190 -0.51 5.02 16.58
C GLU A 190 -1.80 4.33 17.08
N THR A 191 -2.80 4.09 16.20
CA THR A 191 -3.95 3.19 16.39
C THR A 191 -3.72 1.72 15.96
N GLN A 192 -2.67 1.43 15.19
CA GLN A 192 -2.09 0.10 14.98
C GLN A 192 -0.73 0.00 15.69
N SER A 193 -0.70 0.28 16.99
CA SER A 193 0.28 -0.45 17.81
C SER A 193 0.13 -1.94 17.47
N PRO A 194 1.23 -2.73 17.41
CA PRO A 194 1.09 -4.17 17.39
C PRO A 194 0.09 -4.48 18.51
N THR A 195 -0.88 -5.34 18.23
CA THR A 195 -1.69 -5.93 19.28
C THR A 195 -0.69 -6.53 20.25
N VAL A 196 -0.28 -5.74 21.26
CA VAL A 196 0.24 -6.24 22.50
C VAL A 196 -0.95 -7.08 22.92
N MET A 197 -0.83 -8.39 22.73
CA MET A 197 -1.71 -9.30 23.42
C MET A 197 -1.65 -8.82 24.85
N PRO A 198 -2.74 -8.24 25.40
CA PRO A 198 -2.72 -7.88 26.79
C PRO A 198 -2.38 -9.19 27.48
N ASN A 199 -1.40 -9.17 28.38
CA ASN A 199 -1.30 -10.22 29.36
C ASN A 199 -2.72 -10.50 29.85
N ILE A 200 -3.16 -11.73 29.64
CA ILE A 200 -4.53 -12.18 29.87
C ILE A 200 -4.77 -12.05 31.36
N SER A 201 -5.31 -10.91 31.76
CA SER A 201 -5.68 -10.62 33.15
C SER A 201 -6.86 -9.64 33.24
N GLY A 202 -7.39 -9.15 32.11
CA GLY A 202 -8.67 -8.46 32.04
C GLY A 202 -9.57 -9.16 31.02
N THR A 203 -10.73 -9.65 31.47
CA THR A 203 -11.77 -10.23 30.62
C THR A 203 -12.27 -9.19 29.63
N MET A 204 -11.93 -9.33 28.34
CA MET A 204 -12.62 -8.57 27.29
C MET A 204 -14.10 -8.96 27.30
N PRO A 205 -15.02 -7.98 27.19
CA PRO A 205 -16.44 -8.27 27.16
C PRO A 205 -16.79 -8.99 25.85
N ALA A 206 -17.59 -10.04 25.95
CA ALA A 206 -17.85 -10.94 24.83
C ALA A 206 -18.85 -10.27 23.89
N ALA A 207 -18.44 -9.96 22.66
CA ALA A 207 -19.34 -9.35 21.69
C ALA A 207 -19.75 -10.32 20.58
N PHE A 208 -20.98 -10.16 20.11
CA PHE A 208 -21.57 -10.98 19.07
C PHE A 208 -22.36 -10.13 18.08
N LEU A 209 -22.41 -10.61 16.85
CA LEU A 209 -23.40 -10.21 15.85
C LEU A 209 -24.35 -11.36 15.62
N TYR A 210 -25.63 -11.07 15.45
CA TYR A 210 -26.62 -12.04 14.99
C TYR A 210 -27.63 -11.36 14.09
N TYR A 211 -28.29 -12.14 13.23
CA TYR A 211 -29.39 -11.63 12.44
C TYR A 211 -30.63 -11.42 13.31
N LEU A 212 -31.25 -10.25 13.22
CA LEU A 212 -32.40 -9.91 14.07
C LEU A 212 -33.59 -10.86 13.87
N ASP A 213 -33.74 -11.44 12.67
CA ASP A 213 -34.75 -12.45 12.36
C ASP A 213 -34.36 -13.89 12.76
N ARG A 214 -33.08 -14.12 13.08
CA ARG A 214 -32.48 -15.44 13.38
C ARG A 214 -31.44 -15.33 14.51
N PRO A 215 -31.87 -15.04 15.74
CA PRO A 215 -30.96 -14.82 16.88
C PRO A 215 -30.14 -16.05 17.26
N GLU A 216 -30.54 -17.25 16.84
CA GLU A 216 -29.79 -18.49 17.04
C GLU A 216 -28.46 -18.53 16.26
N ARG A 217 -28.34 -17.76 15.17
CA ARG A 217 -27.10 -17.63 14.40
C ARG A 217 -26.30 -16.43 14.90
N LYS A 218 -25.44 -16.68 15.89
CA LYS A 218 -24.52 -15.68 16.43
C LYS A 218 -23.08 -15.91 16.00
N TRP A 219 -22.41 -14.83 15.61
CA TRP A 219 -20.98 -14.77 15.31
C TRP A 219 -20.27 -14.05 16.43
N SER A 220 -19.38 -14.76 17.13
CA SER A 220 -18.55 -14.18 18.19
C SER A 220 -17.41 -13.37 17.60
N ILE A 221 -17.19 -12.16 18.11
CA ILE A 221 -16.03 -11.34 17.76
C ILE A 221 -14.82 -11.87 18.54
N ARG A 222 -13.91 -12.56 17.85
CA ARG A 222 -12.75 -13.23 18.46
C ARG A 222 -11.48 -12.42 18.24
N GLY A 223 -10.57 -12.43 19.21
CA GLY A 223 -9.27 -11.76 19.06
C GLY A 223 -9.34 -10.24 18.91
N GLY A 224 -10.43 -9.60 19.36
CA GLY A 224 -10.59 -8.15 19.34
C GLY A 224 -10.97 -7.56 17.97
N GLY A 225 -11.39 -8.37 16.99
CA GLY A 225 -11.96 -7.84 15.76
C GLY A 225 -12.71 -8.87 14.92
N MET A 226 -13.44 -8.38 13.92
CA MET A 226 -14.20 -9.21 12.97
C MET A 226 -14.30 -8.50 11.63
N ASN A 227 -13.83 -9.14 10.56
CA ASN A 227 -13.98 -8.67 9.18
C ASN A 227 -15.32 -9.14 8.62
N ILE A 228 -16.03 -8.23 7.94
CA ILE A 228 -17.36 -8.47 7.38
C ILE A 228 -17.31 -8.15 5.89
N GLY A 229 -17.79 -9.07 5.06
CA GLY A 229 -17.78 -8.89 3.62
C GLY A 229 -18.42 -10.06 2.89
N ARG A 230 -18.36 -10.02 1.55
CA ARG A 230 -18.88 -11.09 0.70
C ARG A 230 -17.83 -12.18 0.42
N ASP A 231 -16.55 -11.84 0.50
CA ASP A 231 -15.46 -12.78 0.22
C ASP A 231 -15.31 -13.79 1.37
N MET A 232 -14.87 -15.02 1.03
CA MET A 232 -14.77 -16.13 1.97
C MET A 232 -13.68 -15.95 3.04
N GLU A 233 -12.78 -14.99 2.85
CA GLU A 233 -11.72 -14.65 3.81
C GLU A 233 -12.24 -13.80 4.98
N ASN A 234 -13.47 -13.29 4.91
CA ASN A 234 -14.08 -12.52 5.99
C ASN A 234 -14.61 -13.45 7.10
N ASP A 235 -14.45 -13.02 8.35
CA ASP A 235 -14.97 -13.75 9.52
C ASP A 235 -16.50 -13.91 9.48
N LEU A 236 -17.20 -12.87 9.00
CA LEU A 236 -18.62 -12.90 8.70
C LEU A 236 -18.86 -12.68 7.22
N GLN A 237 -19.28 -13.75 6.55
CA GLN A 237 -19.65 -13.72 5.14
C GLN A 237 -21.13 -13.35 4.98
N ILE A 238 -21.40 -12.29 4.22
CA ILE A 238 -22.75 -11.87 3.83
C ILE A 238 -22.86 -11.93 2.30
N ALA A 239 -23.67 -12.85 1.80
CA ALA A 239 -23.79 -13.13 0.37
C ALA A 239 -24.63 -12.08 -0.42
N GLU A 240 -25.19 -11.09 0.26
CA GLU A 240 -26.02 -10.07 -0.36
C GLU A 240 -25.26 -9.25 -1.41
N LYS A 241 -25.87 -9.01 -2.57
CA LYS A 241 -25.21 -8.40 -3.74
C LYS A 241 -24.70 -6.97 -3.51
N TRP A 242 -25.29 -6.24 -2.57
CA TRP A 242 -24.92 -4.87 -2.20
C TRP A 242 -23.82 -4.84 -1.13
N VAL A 243 -23.41 -5.98 -0.59
CA VAL A 243 -22.27 -6.06 0.32
C VAL A 243 -20.98 -6.18 -0.50
N SER A 244 -20.06 -5.24 -0.28
CA SER A 244 -18.71 -5.27 -0.84
C SER A 244 -17.96 -6.56 -0.49
N LYS A 245 -16.97 -6.91 -1.32
CA LYS A 245 -16.06 -8.05 -1.10
C LYS A 245 -15.46 -8.04 0.31
N ASN A 246 -14.87 -6.91 0.68
CA ASN A 246 -14.50 -6.53 2.05
C ASN A 246 -15.30 -5.27 2.37
N HIS A 247 -16.21 -5.34 3.34
CA HIS A 247 -17.20 -4.28 3.57
C HIS A 247 -16.80 -3.37 4.72
N CYS A 248 -16.60 -3.96 5.90
CA CYS A 248 -16.24 -3.22 7.09
C CYS A 248 -15.51 -4.16 8.06
N ARG A 249 -14.98 -3.57 9.12
CA ARG A 249 -14.37 -4.30 10.21
C ARG A 249 -14.89 -3.79 11.54
N ILE A 250 -15.24 -4.70 12.43
CA ILE A 250 -15.48 -4.38 13.84
C ILE A 250 -14.18 -4.59 14.61
N ILE A 251 -13.82 -3.63 15.46
CA ILE A 251 -12.57 -3.62 16.21
C ILE A 251 -12.86 -3.26 17.67
N CYS A 252 -12.32 -4.04 18.60
CA CYS A 252 -12.32 -3.74 20.02
C CYS A 252 -11.05 -2.98 20.38
N ARG A 253 -11.16 -1.82 21.02
CA ARG A 253 -10.01 -1.05 21.51
C ARG A 253 -10.23 -0.69 22.98
N LYS A 254 -9.14 -0.71 23.75
CA LYS A 254 -9.13 -0.12 25.08
C LYS A 254 -8.96 1.39 24.92
N ASN A 255 -9.90 2.16 25.44
CA ASN A 255 -9.77 3.61 25.44
C ASN A 255 -8.72 4.04 26.48
N ALA A 256 -7.90 5.04 26.17
CA ALA A 256 -6.94 5.58 27.13
C ALA A 256 -7.63 6.44 28.21
N ASP A 257 -8.78 7.03 27.85
CA ASP A 257 -9.55 7.95 28.69
C ASP A 257 -10.67 7.26 29.48
N TYR A 258 -11.00 6.00 29.16
CA TYR A 258 -12.02 5.21 29.84
C TYR A 258 -11.48 3.81 30.23
N PRO A 259 -11.85 3.28 31.39
CA PRO A 259 -11.31 1.99 31.87
C PRO A 259 -11.78 0.78 31.05
N ASP A 260 -12.84 0.93 30.26
CA ASP A 260 -13.54 -0.16 29.58
C ASP A 260 -13.15 -0.33 28.10
N TYR A 261 -13.31 -1.55 27.60
CA TYR A 261 -13.16 -1.88 26.19
C TYR A 261 -14.36 -1.39 25.40
N GLN A 262 -14.12 -0.70 24.27
CA GLN A 262 -15.17 -0.23 23.37
C GLN A 262 -15.00 -0.83 21.98
N TYR A 263 -16.13 -1.16 21.35
CA TYR A 263 -16.16 -1.67 19.98
C TYR A 263 -16.43 -0.53 19.00
N PHE A 264 -15.81 -0.61 17.84
CA PHE A 264 -15.93 0.35 16.75
C PHE A 264 -16.19 -0.38 15.44
N LEU A 265 -17.01 0.22 14.57
CA LEU A 265 -17.21 -0.23 13.19
C LEU A 265 -16.48 0.73 12.25
N ALA A 266 -15.51 0.21 11.51
CA ALA A 266 -14.80 0.92 10.45
C ALA A 266 -15.37 0.50 9.10
N ASP A 267 -16.13 1.38 8.45
CA ASP A 267 -16.66 1.15 7.10
C ASP A 267 -15.64 1.59 6.05
N PHE A 268 -15.42 0.74 5.05
CA PHE A 268 -14.65 1.03 3.84
C PHE A 268 -15.36 0.46 2.60
N SER A 269 -16.68 0.36 2.67
CA SER A 269 -17.51 -0.32 1.70
C SER A 269 -17.88 0.58 0.53
N ARG A 270 -18.26 0.01 -0.62
CA ARG A 270 -18.71 0.80 -1.79
C ARG A 270 -20.00 1.58 -1.57
N PHE A 271 -20.92 1.08 -0.73
CA PHE A 271 -22.28 1.61 -0.59
C PHE A 271 -22.60 2.11 0.84
N GLY A 272 -21.66 2.00 1.76
CA GLY A 272 -21.82 2.35 3.17
C GLY A 272 -22.55 1.28 3.98
N THR A 273 -22.40 1.40 5.29
CA THR A 273 -23.11 0.66 6.33
C THR A 273 -24.18 1.57 6.94
N PHE A 274 -25.37 1.05 7.23
CA PHE A 274 -26.43 1.80 7.88
C PHE A 274 -26.57 1.33 9.32
N ILE A 275 -26.54 2.27 10.27
CA ILE A 275 -26.76 2.01 11.68
C ILE A 275 -28.09 2.65 12.11
N TYR A 276 -28.83 1.97 12.98
CA TYR A 276 -30.07 2.50 13.54
C TYR A 276 -29.79 3.21 14.86
N GLN A 277 -29.92 4.54 14.87
CA GLN A 277 -29.65 5.41 16.01
C GLN A 277 -30.74 6.48 16.09
N ASP A 278 -31.18 6.85 17.30
CA ASP A 278 -32.17 7.91 17.52
C ASP A 278 -33.45 7.78 16.65
N GLY A 279 -33.95 6.55 16.50
CA GLY A 279 -35.18 6.26 15.75
C GLY A 279 -35.08 6.36 14.23
N HIS A 280 -33.89 6.52 13.66
CA HIS A 280 -33.69 6.59 12.21
C HIS A 280 -32.44 5.82 11.75
N TRP A 281 -32.41 5.48 10.45
CA TRP A 281 -31.24 4.87 9.84
C TRP A 281 -30.25 5.95 9.41
N LYS A 282 -29.05 5.92 9.97
CA LYS A 282 -27.94 6.79 9.61
C LYS A 282 -26.92 6.00 8.78
N GLN A 283 -26.50 6.57 7.66
CA GLN A 283 -25.45 5.97 6.84
C GLN A 283 -24.07 6.34 7.38
N VAL A 284 -23.21 5.34 7.49
CA VAL A 284 -21.79 5.40 7.84
C VAL A 284 -21.02 4.93 6.61
N HIS A 285 -20.20 5.79 6.04
CA HIS A 285 -19.48 5.48 4.81
C HIS A 285 -18.06 6.04 4.86
N ASN A 286 -17.06 5.17 4.70
CA ASN A 286 -15.64 5.52 4.84
C ASN A 286 -15.33 6.23 6.17
N GLN A 287 -15.97 5.78 7.24
CA GLN A 287 -15.90 6.37 8.58
C GLN A 287 -15.85 5.28 9.64
N GLU A 288 -15.26 5.62 10.78
CA GLU A 288 -15.27 4.80 11.98
C GLU A 288 -16.30 5.37 12.97
N VAL A 289 -17.14 4.50 13.52
CA VAL A 289 -18.16 4.87 14.52
C VAL A 289 -18.13 3.92 15.72
N PRO A 290 -18.38 4.42 16.94
CA PRO A 290 -18.53 3.55 18.10
C PRO A 290 -19.78 2.66 17.97
N LEU A 291 -19.68 1.43 18.45
CA LEU A 291 -20.78 0.48 18.54
C LEU A 291 -21.26 0.36 19.99
N GLU A 292 -22.54 0.62 20.20
CA GLU A 292 -23.22 0.40 21.47
C GLU A 292 -23.96 -0.94 21.45
N SER A 293 -24.02 -1.62 22.60
CA SER A 293 -24.77 -2.88 22.70
C SER A 293 -26.26 -2.65 22.38
N GLY A 294 -26.81 -3.47 21.50
CA GLY A 294 -28.18 -3.35 20.97
C GLY A 294 -28.29 -2.59 19.64
N LEU A 295 -27.19 -2.05 19.09
CA LEU A 295 -27.22 -1.32 17.82
C LEU A 295 -27.61 -2.24 16.66
N GLN A 296 -28.54 -1.79 15.82
CA GLN A 296 -28.95 -2.50 14.61
C GLN A 296 -28.19 -1.97 13.40
N ILE A 297 -27.74 -2.89 12.54
CA ILE A 297 -26.82 -2.62 11.43
C ILE A 297 -27.34 -3.28 10.16
N ARG A 298 -27.23 -2.57 9.03
CA ARG A 298 -27.42 -3.10 7.68
C ARG A 298 -26.21 -2.77 6.83
N PHE A 299 -25.83 -3.70 5.96
CA PHE A 299 -24.66 -3.51 5.10
C PHE A 299 -25.12 -3.20 3.68
N GLY A 300 -24.61 -2.11 3.09
CA GLY A 300 -24.71 -1.78 1.66
C GLY A 300 -26.08 -1.32 1.13
N SER A 301 -27.19 -1.63 1.79
CA SER A 301 -28.53 -1.22 1.32
C SER A 301 -29.53 -1.12 2.48
N HIS A 302 -30.50 -0.22 2.34
CA HIS A 302 -31.68 -0.18 3.22
C HIS A 302 -32.54 -1.45 3.15
N GLN A 303 -32.40 -2.23 2.08
CA GLN A 303 -33.07 -3.53 1.90
C GLN A 303 -32.26 -4.70 2.47
N GLY A 304 -31.06 -4.45 3.02
CA GLY A 304 -30.21 -5.47 3.62
C GLY A 304 -30.82 -6.07 4.88
N GLN A 305 -30.39 -7.29 5.19
CA GLN A 305 -30.68 -7.94 6.46
C GLN A 305 -30.22 -7.09 7.64
N ILE A 306 -31.01 -7.10 8.71
CA ILE A 306 -30.69 -6.39 9.94
C ILE A 306 -29.91 -7.32 10.84
N LEU A 307 -28.72 -6.89 11.26
CA LEU A 307 -27.95 -7.53 12.30
C LEU A 307 -27.99 -6.70 13.57
N ALA A 308 -28.00 -7.34 14.72
CA ALA A 308 -27.87 -6.68 16.02
C ALA A 308 -26.47 -6.96 16.59
N PHE A 309 -25.79 -5.90 17.00
CA PHE A 309 -24.53 -5.97 17.73
C PHE A 309 -24.82 -5.99 19.23
N VAL A 310 -24.28 -6.96 19.97
CA VAL A 310 -24.48 -7.09 21.42
C VAL A 310 -23.15 -7.37 22.11
N VAL A 311 -22.97 -6.75 23.27
CA VAL A 311 -21.86 -6.96 24.20
C VAL A 311 -22.42 -7.58 25.49
N GLU A 312 -21.85 -8.70 25.93
CA GLU A 312 -22.11 -9.42 27.20
C GLU A 312 -21.01 -9.18 28.23
#